data_AF-A0A1S3E0B8-F1
#
_entry.id   AF-A0A1S3E0B8-F1
#
_cell.length_a   1.000
_cell.length_b   1.000
_cell.length_c   1.000
_cell.angle_alpha   90.00
_cell.angle_beta   90.00
_cell.angle_gamma   90.00
#
_symmetry.space_group_name_H-M   'P 1'
#
loop_
_entity.id
_entity.type
_entity.pdbx_description
1 polymer ?
#
loop_
_entity_poly.entity_id
_entity_poly.type
_entity_poly.pdbx_seq_one_letter_code
_entity_poly.pdbx_strand_id
1 'polypeptide(L)'
;MVDLEWKQNMLNSKNISPKSPKLSLPFPTLKLPLPLLPNDISTASSTLCTLYDNYLRLPHLKTLWASNNFPNWANEPIIKPALHALEITFRLISTVSSDPRPYVNKREWARRAESLAKAQIQLISILCEDEEHNPNSRGNAPVTDVSNISQIRSYSEQSLLPKLATWQKSKDIAQRILSTVEYEMMRCPYTLGLGEPNFNGKKILRYDDVCKPNLLHSLETTPFDHVGNYENRTLHATHQIMESWTRAARVLMDRVNEAIDGKRFEKAASELHAVEKIWKVLIEIEDMHLMMDPEDFLKLKKQLGIRKWNETVPFCFRSKELVEIMKMSRELKGKVPEILEVEVDPTGGPGVMEEAMKVYLEKKSEKVHVLQAMQGIELVMKRFFFAYKQVVTVMMGTTESNSESLSQIFFEPTSFPSLDAAKTFLGYYLENYENTIHW
;
A
#
# COMPACT_ATOMS: atom_id res chain seq x y z
N MET A 1 -21.37 11.03 -7.90
CA MET A 1 -21.90 12.29 -8.45
C MET A 1 -20.72 13.20 -8.76
N VAL A 2 -20.19 13.11 -9.98
CA VAL A 2 -19.28 14.11 -10.55
C VAL A 2 -19.91 14.45 -11.89
N ASP A 3 -20.48 15.65 -11.95
CA ASP A 3 -21.12 16.17 -13.15
C ASP A 3 -20.02 16.57 -14.16
N LEU A 4 -19.94 15.82 -15.27
CA LEU A 4 -18.92 15.98 -16.31
C LEU A 4 -19.33 16.97 -17.41
N GLU A 5 -20.50 17.61 -17.30
CA GLU A 5 -21.04 18.46 -18.38
C GLU A 5 -20.38 19.85 -18.50
N TRP A 6 -19.57 20.27 -17.54
CA TRP A 6 -18.99 21.62 -17.57
C TRP A 6 -17.98 21.83 -18.72
N LYS A 7 -17.29 20.76 -19.17
CA LYS A 7 -16.34 20.84 -20.30
C LYS A 7 -17.02 20.89 -21.66
N GLN A 8 -18.24 20.39 -21.78
CA GLN A 8 -18.99 20.36 -23.04
C GLN A 8 -19.64 21.73 -23.33
N ASN A 9 -19.98 22.48 -22.29
CA ASN A 9 -20.62 23.79 -22.40
C ASN A 9 -19.67 24.94 -22.79
N MET A 10 -18.35 24.77 -22.65
CA MET A 10 -17.38 25.79 -23.11
C MET A 10 -17.09 25.75 -24.62
N LEU A 11 -17.36 24.62 -25.30
CA LEU A 11 -17.07 24.45 -26.73
C LEU A 11 -18.23 24.86 -27.65
N ASN A 12 -19.43 25.11 -27.10
CA ASN A 12 -20.63 25.41 -27.87
C ASN A 12 -20.94 26.91 -28.03
N SER A 13 -20.04 27.82 -27.64
CA SER A 13 -20.21 29.25 -27.91
C SER A 13 -19.35 29.71 -29.10
N LYS A 14 -19.93 29.65 -30.32
CA LYS A 14 -19.86 30.66 -31.41
C LYS A 14 -20.19 30.08 -32.79
N ASN A 15 -21.37 30.45 -33.28
CA ASN A 15 -21.75 30.80 -34.66
C ASN A 15 -21.07 30.11 -35.86
N ILE A 16 -21.72 29.08 -36.44
CA ILE A 16 -21.74 28.80 -37.90
C ILE A 16 -23.12 28.21 -38.29
N SER A 17 -23.66 28.64 -39.44
CA SER A 17 -25.06 28.47 -39.90
C SER A 17 -25.44 27.05 -40.40
N PRO A 18 -26.74 26.75 -40.61
CA PRO A 18 -27.23 25.37 -40.74
C PRO A 18 -27.36 24.93 -42.20
N LYS A 19 -26.65 23.85 -42.58
CA LYS A 19 -27.05 22.96 -43.67
C LYS A 19 -26.69 21.53 -43.32
N SER A 20 -27.68 20.77 -42.85
CA SER A 20 -27.65 19.31 -42.78
C SER A 20 -27.69 18.70 -44.19
N PRO A 21 -27.06 17.52 -44.36
CA PRO A 21 -27.81 16.41 -44.94
C PRO A 21 -27.75 15.17 -44.04
N LYS A 22 -28.91 14.50 -43.96
CA LYS A 22 -29.14 13.23 -43.26
C LYS A 22 -28.22 12.14 -43.82
N LEU A 23 -27.48 11.46 -42.94
CA LEU A 23 -26.81 10.20 -43.21
C LEU A 23 -27.20 9.22 -42.11
N SER A 24 -27.98 8.22 -42.51
CA SER A 24 -28.31 7.01 -41.76
C SER A 24 -27.04 6.28 -41.34
N LEU A 25 -26.89 6.01 -40.04
CA LEU A 25 -25.80 5.18 -39.50
C LEU A 25 -26.36 3.84 -38.99
N PRO A 26 -25.77 2.70 -39.39
CA PRO A 26 -26.03 1.39 -38.79
C PRO A 26 -25.36 1.29 -37.40
N PHE A 27 -25.90 0.41 -36.55
CA PHE A 27 -25.39 0.08 -35.21
C PHE A 27 -23.85 -0.01 -35.17
N PRO A 28 -23.16 0.67 -34.23
CA PRO A 28 -21.73 0.54 -34.12
C PRO A 28 -21.39 -0.79 -33.44
N THR A 29 -20.89 -1.75 -34.23
CA THR A 29 -20.01 -2.80 -33.73
C THR A 29 -18.82 -2.14 -33.03
N LEU A 30 -18.85 -2.13 -31.70
CA LEU A 30 -17.72 -1.79 -30.84
C LEU A 30 -16.59 -2.79 -31.12
N LYS A 31 -15.70 -2.44 -32.05
CA LYS A 31 -14.37 -3.06 -32.09
C LYS A 31 -13.60 -2.51 -30.91
N LEU A 32 -13.56 -3.27 -29.81
CA LEU A 32 -12.61 -3.06 -28.73
C LEU A 32 -11.21 -2.95 -29.37
N PRO A 33 -10.38 -1.97 -28.99
CA PRO A 33 -8.98 -1.98 -29.40
C PRO A 33 -8.35 -3.29 -28.92
N LEU A 34 -7.66 -4.00 -29.83
CA LEU A 34 -6.82 -5.13 -29.45
C LEU A 34 -5.91 -4.70 -28.28
N PRO A 35 -5.74 -5.54 -27.24
CA PRO A 35 -4.76 -5.24 -26.20
C PRO A 35 -3.39 -5.08 -26.84
N LEU A 36 -2.77 -3.91 -26.65
CA LEU A 36 -1.33 -3.76 -26.79
C LEU A 36 -0.67 -4.87 -25.96
N LEU A 37 0.27 -5.57 -26.59
CA LEU A 37 1.03 -6.67 -26.01
C LEU A 37 1.49 -6.30 -24.58
N PRO A 38 1.31 -7.16 -23.55
CA PRO A 38 1.82 -6.86 -22.22
C PRO A 38 3.35 -6.79 -22.33
N ASN A 39 3.93 -5.60 -22.14
CA ASN A 39 5.36 -5.54 -21.85
C ASN A 39 5.54 -6.15 -20.45
N ASP A 40 6.40 -7.16 -20.36
CA ASP A 40 6.74 -7.84 -19.12
C ASP A 40 7.29 -6.83 -18.11
N ILE A 41 6.46 -6.47 -17.13
CA ILE A 41 6.92 -5.77 -15.94
C ILE A 41 7.96 -6.68 -15.29
N SER A 42 9.21 -6.27 -15.42
CA SER A 42 10.34 -7.00 -14.92
C SER A 42 11.06 -6.15 -13.90
N THR A 43 11.63 -6.84 -12.92
CA THR A 43 12.59 -6.22 -12.01
C THR A 43 13.74 -5.62 -12.81
N ALA A 44 14.44 -4.66 -12.21
CA ALA A 44 15.73 -4.22 -12.72
C ALA A 44 16.71 -5.41 -12.88
N SER A 45 17.84 -5.19 -13.55
CA SER A 45 18.84 -6.24 -13.73
C SER A 45 19.25 -6.85 -12.38
N SER A 46 19.54 -8.15 -12.36
CA SER A 46 19.86 -8.91 -11.14
C SER A 46 20.96 -8.24 -10.29
N THR A 47 21.98 -7.65 -10.94
CA THR A 47 23.05 -6.90 -10.28
C THR A 47 22.50 -5.71 -9.49
N LEU A 48 21.55 -4.97 -10.04
CA LEU A 48 21.01 -3.76 -9.42
C LEU A 48 20.05 -4.07 -8.29
N CYS A 49 19.23 -5.11 -8.44
CA CYS A 49 18.44 -5.62 -7.33
C CYS A 49 19.34 -6.10 -6.19
N THR A 50 20.47 -6.75 -6.50
CA THR A 50 21.43 -7.20 -5.47
C THR A 50 22.11 -6.03 -4.76
N LEU A 51 22.48 -4.97 -5.49
CA LEU A 51 23.02 -3.75 -4.89
C LEU A 51 21.99 -3.06 -3.98
N TYR A 52 20.73 -3.02 -4.40
CA TYR A 52 19.63 -2.51 -3.60
C TYR A 52 19.37 -3.36 -2.35
N ASP A 53 19.33 -4.69 -2.49
CA ASP A 53 19.22 -5.64 -1.38
C ASP A 53 20.34 -5.41 -0.34
N ASN A 54 21.58 -5.23 -0.81
CA ASN A 54 22.73 -4.99 0.07
C ASN A 54 22.70 -3.60 0.71
N TYR A 55 22.29 -2.57 -0.04
CA TYR A 55 22.15 -1.20 0.46
C TYR A 55 21.20 -1.14 1.66
N LEU A 56 20.05 -1.81 1.54
CA LEU A 56 18.98 -1.83 2.53
C LEU A 56 19.12 -2.94 3.59
N ARG A 57 20.20 -3.73 3.55
CA ARG A 57 20.38 -4.92 4.40
C ARG A 57 19.22 -5.92 4.30
N LEU A 58 18.54 -6.02 3.15
CA LEU A 58 17.37 -6.89 2.96
C LEU A 58 17.63 -8.36 3.25
N PRO A 59 18.80 -8.97 2.98
CA PRO A 59 19.05 -10.35 3.38
C PRO A 59 18.88 -10.57 4.89
N HIS A 60 19.30 -9.60 5.71
CA HIS A 60 19.16 -9.67 7.17
C HIS A 60 17.71 -9.44 7.59
N LEU A 61 17.02 -8.44 7.01
CA LEU A 61 15.58 -8.23 7.26
C LEU A 61 14.73 -9.45 6.87
N LYS A 62 14.99 -10.05 5.71
CA LYS A 62 14.34 -11.27 5.25
C LYS A 62 14.56 -12.44 6.20
N THR A 63 15.75 -12.56 6.78
CA THR A 63 16.03 -13.57 7.81
C THR A 63 15.18 -13.33 9.07
N LEU A 64 15.00 -12.08 9.50
CA LEU A 64 14.12 -11.75 10.62
C LEU A 64 12.65 -12.07 10.29
N TRP A 65 12.17 -11.72 9.10
CA TRP A 65 10.81 -12.03 8.66
C TRP A 65 10.56 -13.54 8.53
N ALA A 66 11.55 -14.31 8.09
CA ALA A 66 11.47 -15.76 7.94
C ALA A 66 11.58 -16.52 9.27
N SER A 67 12.02 -15.87 10.36
CA SER A 67 12.02 -16.51 11.68
C SER A 67 10.58 -16.83 12.09
N ASN A 68 10.31 -18.09 12.44
CA ASN A 68 9.01 -18.54 12.92
C ASN A 68 9.06 -18.70 14.44
N ASN A 69 9.05 -17.58 15.17
CA ASN A 69 9.25 -17.60 16.62
C ASN A 69 7.95 -17.96 17.34
N PHE A 70 6.81 -17.76 16.69
CA PHE A 70 5.47 -17.99 17.21
C PHE A 70 4.66 -18.81 16.21
N PRO A 71 4.99 -20.11 16.02
CA PRO A 71 4.38 -20.94 14.96
C PRO A 71 2.86 -21.08 15.06
N ASN A 72 2.29 -20.90 16.24
CA ASN A 72 0.84 -20.95 16.45
C ASN A 72 0.16 -19.62 16.09
N TRP A 73 0.91 -18.53 15.97
CA TRP A 73 0.40 -17.22 15.61
C TRP A 73 0.38 -17.07 14.09
N ALA A 74 -0.75 -17.43 13.49
CA ALA A 74 -0.89 -17.41 12.04
C ALA A 74 -0.53 -16.05 11.43
N ASN A 75 -0.83 -14.93 12.09
CA ASN A 75 -0.51 -13.59 11.56
C ASN A 75 0.94 -13.13 11.80
N GLU A 76 1.80 -13.93 12.43
CA GLU A 76 3.23 -13.58 12.62
C GLU A 76 3.90 -13.11 11.32
N PRO A 77 3.76 -13.78 10.16
CA PRO A 77 4.42 -13.35 8.92
C PRO A 77 3.90 -12.04 8.31
N ILE A 78 2.79 -11.50 8.82
CA ILE A 78 2.19 -10.21 8.39
C ILE A 78 2.48 -9.14 9.43
N ILE A 79 2.14 -9.40 10.70
CA ILE A 79 2.28 -8.44 11.80
C ILE A 79 3.75 -8.16 12.09
N LYS A 80 4.63 -9.17 12.05
CA LYS A 80 6.06 -8.94 12.33
C LYS A 80 6.70 -7.94 11.35
N PRO A 81 6.61 -8.11 10.01
CA PRO A 81 7.05 -7.07 9.08
C PRO A 81 6.38 -5.72 9.31
N ALA A 82 5.07 -5.67 9.62
CA ALA A 82 4.37 -4.42 9.91
C ALA A 82 4.94 -3.70 11.15
N LEU A 83 5.24 -4.44 12.23
CA LEU A 83 5.88 -3.90 13.42
C LEU A 83 7.32 -3.46 13.15
N HIS A 84 8.07 -4.19 12.31
CA HIS A 84 9.39 -3.76 11.87
C HIS A 84 9.32 -2.42 11.11
N ALA A 85 8.34 -2.26 10.22
CA ALA A 85 8.10 -1.01 9.51
C ALA A 85 7.82 0.14 10.49
N LEU A 86 6.98 -0.09 11.50
CA LEU A 86 6.66 0.90 12.54
C LEU A 86 7.88 1.28 13.38
N GLU A 87 8.69 0.31 13.81
CA GLU A 87 9.92 0.58 14.57
C GLU A 87 10.95 1.36 13.74
N ILE A 88 11.05 1.06 12.44
CA ILE A 88 11.90 1.82 11.52
C ILE A 88 11.35 3.25 11.33
N THR A 89 10.03 3.45 11.33
CA THR A 89 9.42 4.79 11.34
C THR A 89 9.81 5.56 12.61
N PHE A 90 9.88 4.92 13.79
CA PHE A 90 10.39 5.58 15.00
C PHE A 90 11.85 5.99 14.85
N ARG A 91 12.68 5.16 14.21
CA ARG A 91 14.06 5.52 13.86
C ARG A 91 14.13 6.69 12.88
N LEU A 92 13.23 6.74 11.90
CA LEU A 92 13.11 7.87 10.97
C LEU A 92 12.76 9.16 11.72
N ILE A 93 11.81 9.12 12.65
CA ILE A 93 11.47 10.26 13.53
C ILE A 93 12.70 10.73 14.30
N SER A 94 13.45 9.81 14.90
CA SER A 94 14.71 10.14 15.59
C SER A 94 15.69 10.86 14.66
N THR A 95 15.86 10.35 13.43
CA THR A 95 16.77 10.89 12.41
C THR A 95 16.39 12.32 12.03
N VAL A 96 15.13 12.56 11.68
CA VAL A 96 14.67 13.88 11.22
C VAL A 96 14.59 14.91 12.35
N SER A 97 14.28 14.49 13.58
CA SER A 97 14.34 15.35 14.77
C SER A 97 15.77 15.77 15.12
N SER A 98 16.75 14.96 14.73
CA SER A 98 18.17 15.18 15.01
C SER A 98 18.93 15.92 13.93
N ASP A 99 18.31 16.13 12.77
CA ASP A 99 18.97 16.70 11.59
C ASP A 99 19.56 18.08 11.92
N PRO A 100 20.88 18.28 11.78
CA PRO A 100 21.52 19.55 12.11
C PRO A 100 21.42 20.58 10.99
N ARG A 101 21.00 20.19 9.77
CA ARG A 101 20.97 21.08 8.60
C ARG A 101 19.96 22.21 8.81
N PRO A 102 20.34 23.48 8.54
CA PRO A 102 19.51 24.63 8.87
C PRO A 102 18.33 24.85 7.90
N TYR A 103 18.42 24.34 6.68
CA TYR A 103 17.39 24.49 5.63
C TYR A 103 16.29 23.43 5.70
N VAL A 104 16.44 22.40 6.54
CA VAL A 104 15.45 21.32 6.65
C VAL A 104 14.18 21.83 7.31
N ASN A 105 13.04 21.62 6.66
CA ASN A 105 11.73 21.91 7.22
C ASN A 105 11.33 20.85 8.27
N LYS A 106 11.91 20.95 9.47
CA LYS A 106 11.70 19.99 10.57
C LYS A 106 10.24 19.85 10.98
N ARG A 107 9.46 20.93 10.89
CA ARG A 107 8.03 20.93 11.23
C ARG A 107 7.24 20.04 10.28
N GLU A 108 7.48 20.16 8.98
CA GLU A 108 6.77 19.36 7.99
C GLU A 108 7.29 17.92 7.98
N TRP A 109 8.60 17.69 8.15
CA TRP A 109 9.15 16.35 8.37
C TRP A 109 8.47 15.63 9.55
N ALA A 110 8.33 16.31 10.69
CA ALA A 110 7.66 15.76 11.86
C ALA A 110 6.19 15.44 11.57
N ARG A 111 5.45 16.32 10.86
CA ARG A 111 4.05 16.06 10.50
C ARG A 111 3.89 14.85 9.58
N ARG A 112 4.74 14.73 8.56
CA ARG A 112 4.70 13.62 7.61
C ARG A 112 5.08 12.30 8.27
N ALA A 113 6.12 12.29 9.09
CA ALA A 113 6.51 11.11 9.87
C ALA A 113 5.43 10.71 10.90
N GLU A 114 4.76 11.68 11.53
CA GLU A 114 3.62 11.43 12.40
C GLU A 114 2.43 10.82 11.63
N SER A 115 2.08 11.39 10.47
CA SER A 115 1.02 10.86 9.60
C SER A 115 1.29 9.40 9.22
N LEU A 116 2.51 9.12 8.75
CA LEU A 116 2.93 7.78 8.39
C LEU A 116 2.82 6.81 9.57
N ALA A 117 3.31 7.19 10.75
CA ALA A 117 3.18 6.36 11.96
C ALA A 117 1.72 6.07 12.31
N LYS A 118 0.83 7.08 12.19
CA LYS A 118 -0.61 6.89 12.44
C LYS A 118 -1.25 5.94 11.44
N ALA A 119 -0.96 6.10 10.14
CA ALA A 119 -1.46 5.22 9.09
C ALA A 119 -1.00 3.76 9.31
N GLN A 120 0.26 3.57 9.72
CA GLN A 120 0.80 2.26 10.06
C GLN A 120 0.12 1.64 11.28
N ILE A 121 -0.06 2.42 12.36
CA ILE A 121 -0.73 1.94 13.59
C ILE A 121 -2.19 1.56 13.30
N GLN A 122 -2.91 2.37 12.56
CA GLN A 122 -4.28 2.07 12.15
C GLN A 122 -4.35 0.78 11.32
N LEU A 123 -3.40 0.57 10.40
CA LEU A 123 -3.36 -0.67 9.63
C LEU A 123 -3.01 -1.89 10.50
N ILE A 124 -2.09 -1.73 11.45
CA ILE A 124 -1.76 -2.78 12.43
C ILE A 124 -2.99 -3.11 13.29
N SER A 125 -3.78 -2.12 13.73
CA SER A 125 -4.98 -2.39 14.53
C SER A 125 -6.03 -3.16 13.73
N ILE A 126 -6.25 -2.81 12.46
CA ILE A 126 -7.15 -3.56 11.57
C ILE A 126 -6.71 -5.02 11.43
N LEU A 127 -5.42 -5.27 11.21
CA LEU A 127 -4.89 -6.63 11.09
C LEU A 127 -5.01 -7.43 12.40
N CYS A 128 -4.91 -6.76 13.55
CA CYS A 128 -5.12 -7.37 14.87
C CYS A 128 -6.62 -7.62 15.17
N GLU A 129 -7.51 -6.73 14.74
CA GLU A 129 -8.97 -6.88 14.88
C GLU A 129 -9.49 -8.04 14.04
N ASP A 130 -9.07 -8.14 12.78
CA ASP A 130 -9.48 -9.22 11.87
C ASP A 130 -9.01 -10.60 12.37
N GLU A 131 -7.89 -10.67 13.10
CA GLU A 131 -7.41 -11.89 13.75
C GLU A 131 -8.38 -12.42 14.81
N GLU A 132 -8.97 -11.53 15.61
CA GLU A 132 -9.87 -11.89 16.72
C GLU A 132 -11.20 -12.44 16.21
N HIS A 133 -11.65 -11.98 15.04
CA HIS A 133 -12.86 -12.47 14.38
C HIS A 133 -12.65 -13.82 13.70
N ASN A 134 -11.40 -14.25 13.49
CA ASN A 134 -11.09 -15.53 12.86
C ASN A 134 -10.94 -16.64 13.91
N PRO A 135 -11.87 -17.61 13.98
CA PRO A 135 -11.89 -18.65 15.02
C PRO A 135 -10.64 -19.55 15.01
N ASN A 136 -9.92 -19.64 13.89
CA ASN A 136 -8.73 -20.49 13.75
C ASN A 136 -7.43 -19.84 14.26
N SER A 137 -7.37 -18.50 14.32
CA SER A 137 -6.17 -17.75 14.73
C SER A 137 -6.35 -17.01 16.06
N ARG A 138 -7.58 -16.95 16.56
CA ARG A 138 -7.96 -16.21 17.77
C ARG A 138 -7.11 -16.63 18.99
N GLY A 139 -6.57 -15.64 19.68
CA GLY A 139 -5.87 -15.83 20.96
C GLY A 139 -4.45 -16.41 20.87
N ASN A 140 -3.91 -16.60 19.66
CA ASN A 140 -2.56 -17.17 19.50
C ASN A 140 -1.43 -16.13 19.53
N ALA A 141 -1.77 -14.84 19.57
CA ALA A 141 -0.78 -13.76 19.65
C ALA A 141 0.04 -13.85 20.96
N PRO A 142 1.36 -13.59 20.92
CA PRO A 142 2.23 -13.67 22.10
C PRO A 142 2.02 -12.48 23.01
N VAL A 143 1.08 -12.62 23.95
CA VAL A 143 0.66 -11.55 24.88
C VAL A 143 0.94 -11.92 26.33
N THR A 144 1.06 -10.89 27.18
CA THR A 144 1.22 -11.01 28.63
C THR A 144 -0.04 -10.46 29.31
N ASP A 145 -0.55 -11.20 30.31
CA ASP A 145 -1.71 -10.77 31.09
C ASP A 145 -1.34 -9.64 32.07
N VAL A 146 -2.24 -8.67 32.21
CA VAL A 146 -2.09 -7.56 33.17
C VAL A 146 -2.72 -8.00 34.49
N SER A 147 -1.89 -8.53 35.39
CA SER A 147 -2.35 -9.03 36.70
C SER A 147 -2.43 -7.95 37.78
N ASN A 148 -1.70 -6.84 37.63
CA ASN A 148 -1.59 -5.76 38.61
C ASN A 148 -1.80 -4.38 37.99
N ILE A 149 -2.35 -3.43 38.77
CA ILE A 149 -2.62 -2.04 38.35
C ILE A 149 -1.32 -1.32 37.92
N SER A 150 -0.17 -1.66 38.50
CA SER A 150 1.14 -1.13 38.11
C SER A 150 1.67 -1.67 36.77
N GLN A 151 1.04 -2.71 36.21
CA GLN A 151 1.39 -3.32 34.92
C GLN A 151 0.46 -2.87 33.78
N ILE A 152 -0.51 -1.98 34.05
CA ILE A 152 -1.44 -1.49 33.03
C ILE A 152 -0.67 -0.84 31.88
N ARG A 153 0.35 -0.04 32.22
CA ARG A 153 1.29 0.52 31.25
C ARG A 153 2.55 -0.34 31.20
N SER A 154 2.87 -0.84 30.01
CA SER A 154 4.14 -1.52 29.71
C SER A 154 4.96 -0.70 28.73
N TYR A 155 6.27 -0.69 28.93
CA TYR A 155 7.23 -0.06 28.03
C TYR A 155 8.12 -1.15 27.46
N SER A 156 8.10 -1.32 26.14
CA SER A 156 9.18 -1.99 25.42
C SER A 156 10.53 -1.39 25.84
N GLU A 157 11.48 -2.24 26.23
CA GLU A 157 12.80 -1.79 26.68
C GLU A 157 13.69 -1.42 25.49
N GLN A 158 13.43 -2.06 24.35
CA GLN A 158 14.25 -1.96 23.16
C GLN A 158 13.72 -0.91 22.18
N SER A 159 12.41 -0.73 22.05
CA SER A 159 11.79 0.19 21.09
C SER A 159 12.25 1.64 21.31
N LEU A 160 12.30 2.38 20.20
CA LEU A 160 12.60 3.81 20.22
C LEU A 160 11.44 4.67 20.71
N LEU A 161 10.17 4.27 20.55
CA LEU A 161 9.04 5.15 20.87
C LEU A 161 9.02 5.61 22.34
N PRO A 162 9.19 4.74 23.36
CA PRO A 162 9.34 5.16 24.75
C PRO A 162 10.45 6.18 24.95
N LYS A 163 11.59 5.98 24.29
CA LYS A 163 12.78 6.85 24.39
C LYS A 163 12.49 8.21 23.76
N LEU A 164 11.87 8.22 22.58
CA LEU A 164 11.45 9.44 21.87
C LEU A 164 10.46 10.28 22.68
N ALA A 165 9.59 9.64 23.47
CA ALA A 165 8.63 10.31 24.35
C ALA A 165 9.29 11.03 25.54
N THR A 166 10.53 10.67 25.88
CA THR A 166 11.32 11.37 26.92
C THR A 166 12.24 12.44 26.36
N TRP A 167 12.50 12.43 25.05
CA TRP A 167 13.47 13.33 24.43
C TRP A 167 12.85 14.63 23.94
N GLN A 168 13.38 15.78 24.38
CA GLN A 168 12.80 17.10 24.14
C GLN A 168 12.50 17.42 22.66
N LYS A 169 13.33 16.93 21.71
CA LYS A 169 13.15 17.20 20.27
C LYS A 169 12.01 16.40 19.62
N SER A 170 11.64 15.26 20.21
CA SER A 170 10.66 14.31 19.67
C SER A 170 9.48 14.03 20.62
N LYS A 171 9.49 14.63 21.82
CA LYS A 171 8.51 14.36 22.88
C LYS A 171 7.08 14.53 22.40
N ASP A 172 6.77 15.66 21.77
CA ASP A 172 5.39 15.98 21.39
C ASP A 172 4.85 15.03 20.31
N ILE A 173 5.67 14.68 19.31
CA ILE A 173 5.29 13.72 18.27
C ILE A 173 5.14 12.31 18.85
N ALA A 174 6.07 11.87 19.68
CA ALA A 174 6.01 10.56 20.30
C ALA A 174 4.80 10.41 21.24
N GLN A 175 4.46 11.45 22.01
CA GLN A 175 3.25 11.45 22.84
C GLN A 175 1.96 11.34 22.00
N ARG A 176 1.88 12.04 20.86
CA ARG A 176 0.74 11.91 19.95
C ARG A 176 0.65 10.52 19.34
N ILE A 177 1.79 9.91 18.99
CA ILE A 177 1.83 8.53 18.50
C ILE A 177 1.35 7.55 19.59
N LEU A 178 1.79 7.70 20.84
CA LEU A 178 1.30 6.87 21.96
C LEU A 178 -0.21 7.00 22.15
N SER A 179 -0.77 8.21 22.02
CA SER A 179 -2.21 8.42 22.04
C SER A 179 -2.93 7.78 20.85
N THR A 180 -2.30 7.74 19.68
CA THR A 180 -2.83 7.00 18.52
C THR A 180 -2.81 5.50 18.76
N VAL A 181 -1.73 4.94 19.33
CA VAL A 181 -1.69 3.52 19.72
C VAL A 181 -2.84 3.21 20.67
N GLU A 182 -3.06 4.02 21.70
CA GLU A 182 -4.18 3.84 22.62
C GLU A 182 -5.52 3.79 21.89
N TYR A 183 -5.78 4.80 21.05
CA TYR A 183 -7.05 4.98 20.36
C TYR A 183 -7.32 3.89 19.34
N GLU A 184 -6.39 3.65 18.42
CA GLU A 184 -6.58 2.69 17.33
C GLU A 184 -6.63 1.25 17.85
N MET A 185 -5.86 0.93 18.90
CA MET A 185 -5.88 -0.42 19.46
C MET A 185 -7.12 -0.67 20.32
N MET A 186 -8.00 0.29 20.62
CA MET A 186 -9.13 0.11 21.55
C MET A 186 -10.01 -1.10 21.25
N ARG A 187 -10.18 -1.44 19.97
CA ARG A 187 -11.00 -2.56 19.50
C ARG A 187 -10.23 -3.88 19.37
N CYS A 188 -8.91 -3.84 19.45
CA CYS A 188 -8.05 -5.02 19.40
C CYS A 188 -8.12 -5.81 20.72
N PRO A 189 -7.87 -7.14 20.68
CA PRO A 189 -7.85 -7.98 21.88
C PRO A 189 -6.67 -7.70 22.83
N TYR A 190 -5.61 -7.06 22.32
CA TYR A 190 -4.42 -6.67 23.07
C TYR A 190 -3.98 -5.25 22.68
N THR A 191 -2.97 -4.74 23.37
CA THR A 191 -2.27 -3.49 23.02
C THR A 191 -0.81 -3.76 22.67
N LEU A 192 -0.09 -2.78 22.11
CA LEU A 192 1.27 -2.99 21.58
C LEU A 192 2.37 -3.01 22.66
N GLY A 193 2.17 -2.40 23.82
CA GLY A 193 3.16 -2.36 24.89
C GLY A 193 4.31 -1.38 24.66
N LEU A 194 4.05 -0.27 23.97
CA LEU A 194 5.02 0.76 23.60
C LEU A 194 5.05 1.94 24.58
N GLY A 195 4.34 1.85 25.71
CA GLY A 195 4.21 2.92 26.70
C GLY A 195 2.87 3.67 26.63
N GLU A 196 1.92 3.20 25.82
CA GLU A 196 0.56 3.72 25.78
C GLU A 196 -0.15 3.51 27.13
N PRO A 197 -1.17 4.33 27.49
CA PRO A 197 -1.86 4.22 28.77
C PRO A 197 -2.54 2.87 29.05
N ASN A 198 -3.08 2.20 28.03
CA ASN A 198 -3.89 0.98 28.09
C ASN A 198 -5.08 1.09 29.07
N PHE A 199 -5.97 2.06 28.84
CA PHE A 199 -7.07 2.38 29.78
C PHE A 199 -8.02 1.20 30.02
N ASN A 200 -8.13 0.28 29.05
CA ASN A 200 -8.99 -0.90 29.13
C ASN A 200 -8.31 -2.10 29.83
N GLY A 201 -7.06 -1.97 30.29
CA GLY A 201 -6.34 -3.06 30.95
C GLY A 201 -6.18 -4.32 30.09
N LYS A 202 -6.07 -4.14 28.77
CA LYS A 202 -5.94 -5.25 27.81
C LYS A 202 -4.62 -5.97 28.01
N LYS A 203 -4.56 -7.22 27.51
CA LYS A 203 -3.30 -7.96 27.39
C LYS A 203 -2.29 -7.16 26.57
N ILE A 204 -1.00 -7.37 26.82
CA ILE A 204 0.07 -6.59 26.21
C ILE A 204 0.90 -7.49 25.31
N LEU A 205 1.04 -7.12 24.04
CA LEU A 205 1.90 -7.83 23.10
C LEU A 205 3.35 -7.83 23.62
N ARG A 206 4.03 -8.97 23.51
CA ARG A 206 5.47 -9.09 23.78
C ARG A 206 6.28 -8.44 22.65
N TYR A 207 6.22 -7.11 22.55
CA TYR A 207 6.76 -6.33 21.44
C TYR A 207 8.22 -6.63 21.16
N ASP A 208 9.05 -6.71 22.19
CA ASP A 208 10.50 -6.94 22.05
C ASP A 208 10.82 -8.34 21.51
N ASP A 209 9.98 -9.33 21.80
CA ASP A 209 10.17 -10.69 21.30
C ASP A 209 9.70 -10.85 19.85
N VAL A 210 8.65 -10.12 19.47
CA VAL A 210 8.10 -10.13 18.10
C VAL A 210 8.92 -9.26 17.16
N CYS A 211 9.06 -7.98 17.49
CA CYS A 211 9.68 -6.95 16.65
C CYS A 211 11.22 -6.99 16.70
N LYS A 212 11.79 -7.46 17.82
CA LYS A 212 13.24 -7.49 18.08
C LYS A 212 13.94 -6.15 17.72
N PRO A 213 13.55 -5.02 18.33
CA PRO A 213 14.04 -3.69 17.92
C PRO A 213 15.56 -3.57 17.88
N ASN A 214 16.28 -4.16 18.84
CA ASN A 214 17.75 -4.13 18.85
C ASN A 214 18.38 -4.71 17.57
N LEU A 215 17.78 -5.76 17.01
CA LEU A 215 18.25 -6.34 15.75
C LEU A 215 17.97 -5.39 14.59
N LEU A 216 16.80 -4.76 14.54
CA LEU A 216 16.47 -3.76 13.52
C LEU A 216 17.37 -2.52 13.58
N HIS A 217 17.70 -2.04 14.78
CA HIS A 217 18.59 -0.90 14.97
C HIS A 217 20.01 -1.21 14.49
N SER A 218 20.48 -2.44 14.65
CA SER A 218 21.78 -2.86 14.09
C SER A 218 21.83 -2.77 12.55
N LEU A 219 20.66 -2.85 11.90
CA LEU A 219 20.52 -2.71 10.44
C LEU A 219 20.39 -1.27 9.98
N GLU A 220 20.53 -0.26 10.87
CA GLU A 220 20.59 1.15 10.45
C GLU A 220 21.82 1.42 9.59
N THR A 221 22.92 0.70 9.84
CA THR A 221 24.20 0.96 9.18
C THR A 221 24.18 0.54 7.72
N THR A 222 24.49 1.47 6.82
CA THR A 222 24.58 1.19 5.40
C THR A 222 26.06 1.06 4.98
N PRO A 223 26.38 0.32 3.91
CA PRO A 223 27.73 0.30 3.35
C PRO A 223 28.26 1.69 2.98
N PHE A 224 27.36 2.68 2.89
CA PHE A 224 27.62 4.06 2.51
C PHE A 224 27.57 5.03 3.69
N ASP A 225 27.63 4.58 4.94
CA ASP A 225 27.67 5.49 6.10
C ASP A 225 28.92 6.38 6.13
N HIS A 226 29.98 5.99 5.41
CA HIS A 226 31.16 6.83 5.16
C HIS A 226 30.83 8.07 4.30
N VAL A 227 29.69 8.05 3.59
CA VAL A 227 29.19 9.18 2.82
C VAL A 227 28.50 10.13 3.80
N GLY A 228 29.11 11.29 4.05
CA GLY A 228 28.60 12.33 4.95
C GLY A 228 27.36 13.07 4.44
N ASN A 229 26.37 12.34 3.91
CA ASN A 229 25.12 12.84 3.38
C ASN A 229 23.95 12.41 4.27
N TYR A 230 23.26 13.39 4.87
CA TYR A 230 22.15 13.13 5.80
C TYR A 230 20.94 12.48 5.12
N GLU A 231 20.73 12.70 3.82
CA GLU A 231 19.62 12.05 3.09
C GLU A 231 19.80 10.54 2.96
N ASN A 232 21.03 10.02 3.14
CA ASN A 232 21.28 8.58 3.07
C ASN A 232 20.47 7.80 4.11
N ARG A 233 20.43 8.31 5.36
CA ARG A 233 19.70 7.65 6.45
C ARG A 233 18.20 7.69 6.22
N THR A 234 17.71 8.83 5.75
CA THR A 234 16.31 9.04 5.38
C THR A 234 15.89 8.08 4.26
N LEU A 235 16.64 8.07 3.14
CA LEU A 235 16.37 7.20 1.98
C LEU A 235 16.39 5.73 2.38
N HIS A 236 17.41 5.33 3.13
CA HIS A 236 17.56 3.97 3.64
C HIS A 236 16.37 3.55 4.52
N ALA A 237 15.97 4.39 5.48
CA ALA A 237 14.84 4.10 6.35
C ALA A 237 13.51 4.03 5.58
N THR A 238 13.22 5.01 4.71
CA THR A 238 12.00 5.06 3.89
C THR A 238 11.84 3.80 3.05
N HIS A 239 12.91 3.34 2.41
CA HIS A 239 12.86 2.11 1.63
C HIS A 239 12.75 0.84 2.50
N GLN A 240 13.42 0.74 3.65
CA GLN A 240 13.20 -0.42 4.53
C GLN A 240 11.76 -0.50 5.07
N ILE A 241 11.11 0.65 5.31
CA ILE A 241 9.68 0.72 5.66
C ILE A 241 8.83 0.18 4.50
N MET A 242 9.10 0.64 3.27
CA MET A 242 8.42 0.16 2.06
C MET A 242 8.57 -1.36 1.89
N GLU A 243 9.79 -1.90 2.04
CA GLU A 243 10.09 -3.32 1.90
C GLU A 243 9.39 -4.17 2.98
N SER A 244 9.27 -3.64 4.19
CA SER A 244 8.57 -4.33 5.27
C SER A 244 7.06 -4.45 5.00
N TRP A 245 6.44 -3.40 4.45
CA TRP A 245 5.03 -3.42 4.08
C TRP A 245 4.75 -4.22 2.81
N THR A 246 5.61 -4.16 1.80
CA THR A 246 5.48 -5.01 0.60
C THR A 246 5.61 -6.49 0.96
N ARG A 247 6.48 -6.84 1.92
CA ARG A 247 6.54 -8.21 2.47
C ARG A 247 5.21 -8.64 3.10
N ALA A 248 4.59 -7.79 3.93
CA ALA A 248 3.29 -8.08 4.53
C ALA A 248 2.19 -8.23 3.44
N ALA A 249 2.18 -7.36 2.43
CA ALA A 249 1.25 -7.43 1.30
C ALA A 249 1.40 -8.72 0.51
N ARG A 250 2.63 -9.19 0.27
CA ARG A 250 2.87 -10.46 -0.43
C ARG A 250 2.22 -11.64 0.29
N VAL A 251 2.44 -11.74 1.61
CA VAL A 251 1.83 -12.80 2.41
C VAL A 251 0.30 -12.72 2.40
N LEU A 252 -0.26 -11.51 2.47
CA LEU A 252 -1.71 -11.31 2.35
C LEU A 252 -2.23 -11.75 0.97
N MET A 253 -1.53 -11.41 -0.11
CA MET A 253 -1.90 -11.82 -1.47
C MET A 253 -1.86 -13.33 -1.68
N ASP A 254 -0.89 -14.03 -1.07
CA ASP A 254 -0.85 -15.49 -1.06
C ASP A 254 -2.11 -16.06 -0.38
N ARG A 255 -2.51 -15.51 0.77
CA ARG A 255 -3.73 -15.92 1.48
C ARG A 255 -5.02 -15.59 0.74
N VAL A 256 -5.06 -14.46 0.03
CA VAL A 256 -6.19 -14.09 -0.83
C VAL A 256 -6.40 -15.16 -1.90
N ASN A 257 -5.33 -15.62 -2.55
CA ASN A 257 -5.43 -16.70 -3.53
C ASN A 257 -5.97 -17.98 -2.87
N GLU A 258 -5.41 -18.41 -1.75
CA GLU A 258 -5.91 -19.58 -1.01
C GLU A 258 -7.37 -19.43 -0.53
N ALA A 259 -7.79 -18.20 -0.21
CA ALA A 259 -9.15 -17.90 0.22
C ALA A 259 -10.14 -17.93 -0.94
N ILE A 260 -9.78 -17.39 -2.10
CA ILE A 260 -10.60 -17.45 -3.32
C ILE A 260 -10.74 -18.90 -3.78
N ASP A 261 -9.64 -19.65 -3.85
CA ASP A 261 -9.63 -21.06 -4.26
C ASP A 261 -10.50 -21.92 -3.31
N GLY A 262 -10.46 -21.59 -2.01
CA GLY A 262 -11.30 -22.21 -0.99
C GLY A 262 -12.73 -21.65 -0.89
N LYS A 263 -13.15 -20.75 -1.79
CA LYS A 263 -14.45 -20.04 -1.77
C LYS A 263 -14.79 -19.32 -0.46
N ARG A 264 -13.77 -18.90 0.30
CA ARG A 264 -13.89 -18.12 1.55
C ARG A 264 -13.88 -16.62 1.24
N PHE A 265 -14.95 -16.14 0.59
CA PHE A 265 -15.01 -14.79 0.03
C PHE A 265 -14.98 -13.67 1.07
N GLU A 266 -15.65 -13.83 2.22
CA GLU A 266 -15.53 -12.87 3.33
C GLU A 266 -14.08 -12.63 3.76
N LYS A 267 -13.32 -13.72 3.97
CA LYS A 267 -11.91 -13.63 4.33
C LYS A 267 -11.07 -13.03 3.21
N ALA A 268 -11.30 -13.43 1.96
CA ALA A 268 -10.61 -12.83 0.81
C ALA A 268 -10.86 -11.32 0.71
N ALA A 269 -12.08 -10.86 0.98
CA ALA A 269 -12.42 -9.45 0.96
C ALA A 269 -11.70 -8.64 2.05
N SER A 270 -11.66 -9.14 3.30
CA SER A 270 -10.89 -8.52 4.39
C SER A 270 -9.39 -8.44 4.05
N GLU A 271 -8.78 -9.52 3.57
CA GLU A 271 -7.36 -9.55 3.21
C GLU A 271 -7.05 -8.63 2.01
N LEU A 272 -7.91 -8.58 0.98
CA LEU A 272 -7.80 -7.63 -0.13
C LEU A 272 -7.90 -6.17 0.35
N HIS A 273 -8.79 -5.88 1.30
CA HIS A 273 -8.91 -4.53 1.86
C HIS A 273 -7.68 -4.13 2.67
N ALA A 274 -7.04 -5.08 3.37
CA ALA A 274 -5.76 -4.86 4.02
C ALA A 274 -4.66 -4.55 2.97
N VAL A 275 -4.59 -5.29 1.87
CA VAL A 275 -3.65 -5.01 0.76
C VAL A 275 -3.90 -3.63 0.14
N GLU A 276 -5.15 -3.25 -0.08
CA GLU A 276 -5.52 -1.90 -0.55
C GLU A 276 -4.99 -0.81 0.39
N LYS A 277 -5.12 -1.00 1.71
CA LYS A 277 -4.57 -0.08 2.72
C LYS A 277 -3.05 -0.07 2.74
N ILE A 278 -2.39 -1.21 2.54
CA ILE A 278 -0.93 -1.26 2.38
C ILE A 278 -0.51 -0.37 1.21
N TRP A 279 -1.12 -0.50 0.04
CA TRP A 279 -0.82 0.37 -1.10
C TRP A 279 -0.98 1.86 -0.78
N LYS A 280 -1.98 2.24 0.03
CA LYS A 280 -2.13 3.64 0.51
C LYS A 280 -0.99 4.06 1.42
N VAL A 281 -0.54 3.21 2.33
CA VAL A 281 0.65 3.45 3.16
C VAL A 281 1.91 3.57 2.28
N LEU A 282 2.06 2.76 1.23
CA LEU A 282 3.16 2.90 0.27
C LEU A 282 3.16 4.27 -0.41
N ILE A 283 2.00 4.84 -0.73
CA ILE A 283 1.90 6.21 -1.25
C ILE A 283 2.39 7.24 -0.22
N GLU A 284 1.98 7.12 1.05
CA GLU A 284 2.45 8.00 2.12
C GLU A 284 3.97 7.90 2.36
N ILE A 285 4.54 6.70 2.19
CA ILE A 285 6.00 6.49 2.26
C ILE A 285 6.70 7.24 1.14
N GLU A 286 6.16 7.24 -0.08
CA GLU A 286 6.74 7.96 -1.21
C GLU A 286 6.74 9.48 -1.00
N ASP A 287 5.72 10.02 -0.34
CA ASP A 287 5.66 11.44 0.02
C ASP A 287 6.82 11.87 0.93
N MET A 288 7.46 10.95 1.66
CA MET A 288 8.64 11.26 2.46
C MET A 288 9.83 11.69 1.59
N HIS A 289 9.92 11.19 0.36
CA HIS A 289 10.99 11.60 -0.57
C HIS A 289 10.88 13.08 -0.98
N LEU A 290 9.67 13.64 -1.01
CA LEU A 290 9.44 15.06 -1.32
C LEU A 290 9.99 16.01 -0.25
N MET A 291 10.30 15.48 0.94
CA MET A 291 10.84 16.25 2.05
C MET A 291 12.37 16.33 2.05
N MET A 292 13.03 15.51 1.22
CA MET A 292 14.48 15.54 1.05
C MET A 292 14.90 16.79 0.27
N ASP A 293 16.08 17.32 0.58
CA ASP A 293 16.64 18.39 -0.23
C ASP A 293 17.07 17.87 -1.62
N PRO A 294 16.63 18.51 -2.73
CA PRO A 294 16.97 18.03 -4.07
C PRO A 294 18.49 18.03 -4.36
N GLU A 295 19.24 19.01 -3.88
CA GLU A 295 20.69 19.09 -4.12
C GLU A 295 21.42 17.95 -3.37
N ASP A 296 21.10 17.76 -2.10
CA ASP A 296 21.66 16.68 -1.28
C ASP A 296 21.27 15.30 -1.83
N PHE A 297 20.03 15.13 -2.27
CA PHE A 297 19.57 13.89 -2.90
C PHE A 297 20.31 13.61 -4.22
N LEU A 298 20.52 14.61 -5.08
CA LEU A 298 21.27 14.43 -6.34
C LEU A 298 22.74 14.08 -6.09
N LYS A 299 23.37 14.66 -5.06
CA LYS A 299 24.72 14.25 -4.60
C LYS A 299 24.72 12.80 -4.12
N LEU A 300 23.73 12.41 -3.31
CA LEU A 300 23.56 11.04 -2.83
C LEU A 300 23.39 10.06 -3.98
N LYS A 301 22.53 10.38 -4.96
CA LYS A 301 22.28 9.58 -6.15
C LYS A 301 23.58 9.25 -6.89
N LYS A 302 24.46 10.24 -7.04
CA LYS A 302 25.80 10.08 -7.65
C LYS A 302 26.69 9.17 -6.79
N GLN A 303 26.68 9.36 -5.48
CA GLN A 303 27.49 8.58 -4.52
C GLN A 303 27.08 7.11 -4.45
N LEU A 304 25.77 6.83 -4.47
CA LEU A 304 25.21 5.48 -4.45
C LEU A 304 25.28 4.78 -5.82
N GLY A 305 25.70 5.48 -6.88
CA GLY A 305 25.69 4.93 -8.23
C GLY A 305 24.28 4.52 -8.68
N ILE A 306 23.24 5.24 -8.21
CA ILE A 306 21.82 4.91 -8.47
C ILE A 306 21.51 4.92 -9.98
N ARG A 307 22.35 5.50 -10.84
CA ARG A 307 22.23 5.37 -12.29
C ARG A 307 23.60 5.27 -12.96
N LYS A 308 23.90 4.16 -13.63
CA LYS A 308 24.92 4.16 -14.71
C LYS A 308 24.24 4.69 -15.98
N TRP A 309 25.00 5.36 -16.86
CA TRP A 309 24.51 6.21 -17.98
C TRP A 309 23.56 5.57 -19.01
N ASN A 310 23.15 4.30 -18.91
CA ASN A 310 22.27 3.61 -19.85
C ASN A 310 21.03 2.94 -19.22
N GLU A 311 20.71 3.22 -17.95
CA GLU A 311 19.61 2.53 -17.25
C GLU A 311 18.29 3.31 -17.35
N THR A 312 17.25 2.68 -17.91
CA THR A 312 15.90 3.25 -18.11
C THR A 312 14.88 2.77 -17.08
N VAL A 313 15.26 1.81 -16.22
CA VAL A 313 14.35 1.19 -15.25
C VAL A 313 14.25 2.06 -13.99
N PRO A 314 13.02 2.31 -13.48
CA PRO A 314 12.80 3.06 -12.24
C PRO A 314 13.50 2.45 -11.02
N PHE A 315 13.97 3.28 -10.08
CA PHE A 315 14.67 2.80 -8.88
C PHE A 315 13.79 1.89 -8.01
N CYS A 316 12.49 2.15 -7.92
CA CYS A 316 11.55 1.30 -7.18
C CYS A 316 11.48 -0.14 -7.73
N PHE A 317 11.77 -0.38 -9.01
CA PHE A 317 11.80 -1.74 -9.60
C PHE A 317 13.05 -2.55 -9.25
N ARG A 318 13.96 -1.98 -8.46
CA ARG A 318 15.03 -2.75 -7.82
C ARG A 318 14.49 -3.60 -6.67
N SER A 319 13.35 -3.21 -6.10
CA SER A 319 12.60 -4.03 -5.14
C SER A 319 11.94 -5.21 -5.86
N LYS A 320 12.40 -6.42 -5.55
CA LYS A 320 11.76 -7.65 -6.04
C LYS A 320 10.38 -7.85 -5.43
N GLU A 321 10.20 -7.47 -4.16
CA GLU A 321 8.92 -7.63 -3.46
C GLU A 321 7.86 -6.68 -4.01
N LEU A 322 8.21 -5.41 -4.28
CA LEU A 322 7.29 -4.45 -4.88
C LEU A 322 6.80 -4.90 -6.27
N VAL A 323 7.73 -5.36 -7.12
CA VAL A 323 7.39 -5.85 -8.46
C VAL A 323 6.52 -7.09 -8.39
N GLU A 324 6.78 -7.99 -7.44
CA GLU A 324 5.93 -9.16 -7.24
C GLU A 324 4.52 -8.78 -6.80
N ILE A 325 4.35 -7.95 -5.76
CA ILE A 325 3.00 -7.59 -5.30
C ILE A 325 2.22 -6.83 -6.38
N MET A 326 2.90 -6.07 -7.23
CA MET A 326 2.30 -5.42 -8.40
C MET A 326 1.81 -6.46 -9.41
N LYS A 327 2.63 -7.48 -9.71
CA LYS A 327 2.25 -8.59 -10.59
C LYS A 327 1.05 -9.35 -10.04
N MET A 328 1.11 -9.77 -8.77
CA MET A 328 0.01 -10.47 -8.10
C MET A 328 -1.28 -9.63 -8.12
N SER A 329 -1.19 -8.31 -7.90
CA SER A 329 -2.34 -7.40 -7.95
C SER A 329 -2.98 -7.34 -9.34
N ARG A 330 -2.17 -7.36 -10.40
CA ARG A 330 -2.65 -7.40 -11.79
C ARG A 330 -3.25 -8.76 -12.17
N GLU A 331 -2.72 -9.84 -11.60
CA GLU A 331 -3.17 -11.21 -11.86
C GLU A 331 -4.52 -11.53 -11.20
N LEU A 332 -4.98 -10.74 -10.24
CA LEU A 332 -6.33 -10.86 -9.65
C LEU A 332 -7.44 -10.85 -10.71
N LYS A 333 -7.24 -10.19 -11.86
CA LYS A 333 -8.20 -10.22 -12.99
C LYS A 333 -8.49 -11.64 -13.49
N GLY A 334 -7.50 -12.54 -13.41
CA GLY A 334 -7.66 -13.94 -13.79
C GLY A 334 -8.59 -14.72 -12.86
N LYS A 335 -8.81 -14.22 -11.63
CA LYS A 335 -9.68 -14.84 -10.62
C LYS A 335 -11.15 -14.42 -10.74
N VAL A 336 -11.46 -13.39 -11.52
CA VAL A 336 -12.83 -12.87 -11.66
C VAL A 336 -13.82 -13.91 -12.17
N PRO A 337 -13.54 -14.67 -13.25
CA PRO A 337 -14.50 -15.67 -13.73
C PRO A 337 -14.71 -16.81 -12.74
N GLU A 338 -13.65 -17.22 -12.02
CA GLU A 338 -13.72 -18.23 -10.96
C GLU A 338 -14.66 -17.77 -9.81
N ILE A 339 -14.52 -16.53 -9.36
CA ILE A 339 -15.38 -15.94 -8.32
C ILE A 339 -16.83 -15.87 -8.78
N LEU A 340 -17.06 -15.47 -10.03
CA LEU A 340 -18.40 -15.36 -10.62
C LEU A 340 -18.98 -16.72 -11.03
N GLU A 341 -18.20 -17.80 -10.99
CA GLU A 341 -18.60 -19.15 -11.43
C GLU A 341 -19.06 -19.19 -12.89
N VAL A 342 -18.35 -18.43 -13.75
CA VAL A 342 -18.62 -18.34 -15.18
C VAL A 342 -17.52 -19.04 -15.96
N GLU A 343 -17.89 -19.87 -16.94
CA GLU A 343 -16.92 -20.44 -17.89
C GLU A 343 -16.28 -19.32 -18.73
N VAL A 344 -14.95 -19.30 -18.75
CA VAL A 344 -14.19 -18.26 -19.46
C VAL A 344 -14.29 -18.49 -20.96
N ASP A 345 -15.03 -17.64 -21.67
CA ASP A 345 -14.82 -17.45 -23.10
C ASP A 345 -13.42 -16.82 -23.30
N PRO A 346 -12.54 -17.38 -24.14
CA PRO A 346 -11.21 -16.84 -24.45
C PRO A 346 -11.17 -15.34 -24.83
N THR A 347 -12.32 -14.75 -25.18
CA THR A 347 -12.47 -13.35 -25.55
C THR A 347 -12.97 -12.41 -24.43
N GLY A 348 -13.19 -12.90 -23.20
CA GLY A 348 -13.69 -12.07 -22.09
C GLY A 348 -15.14 -11.62 -22.30
N GLY A 349 -16.00 -12.57 -22.65
CA GLY A 349 -17.33 -12.34 -23.23
C GLY A 349 -18.42 -11.76 -22.30
N PRO A 350 -19.65 -11.62 -22.85
CA PRO A 350 -20.82 -11.06 -22.16
C PRO A 350 -21.18 -11.77 -20.84
N GLY A 351 -20.87 -13.07 -20.71
CA GLY A 351 -21.25 -13.86 -19.53
C GLY A 351 -20.65 -13.36 -18.20
N VAL A 352 -19.39 -12.93 -18.21
CA VAL A 352 -18.74 -12.38 -16.99
C VAL A 352 -19.43 -11.08 -16.56
N MET A 353 -19.80 -10.24 -17.52
CA MET A 353 -20.49 -8.99 -17.29
C MET A 353 -21.92 -9.21 -16.76
N GLU A 354 -22.68 -10.11 -17.38
CA GLU A 354 -24.04 -10.45 -16.97
C GLU A 354 -24.08 -11.02 -15.55
N GLU A 355 -23.17 -11.93 -15.22
CA GLU A 355 -23.12 -12.53 -13.88
C GLU A 355 -22.65 -11.53 -12.83
N ALA A 356 -21.68 -10.68 -13.15
CA ALA A 356 -21.31 -9.57 -12.28
C ALA A 356 -22.49 -8.63 -12.00
N MET A 357 -23.31 -8.34 -13.02
CA MET A 357 -24.52 -7.52 -12.86
C MET A 357 -25.55 -8.17 -11.91
N LYS A 358 -25.77 -9.50 -12.00
CA LYS A 358 -26.64 -10.23 -11.06
C LYS A 358 -26.10 -10.16 -9.63
N VAL A 359 -24.81 -10.41 -9.45
CA VAL A 359 -24.13 -10.33 -8.14
C VAL A 359 -24.28 -8.93 -7.53
N TYR A 360 -24.19 -7.86 -8.33
CA TYR A 360 -24.43 -6.49 -7.85
C TYR A 360 -25.90 -6.22 -7.50
N LEU A 361 -26.86 -6.81 -8.21
CA LEU A 361 -28.30 -6.68 -7.93
C LEU A 361 -28.72 -7.36 -6.63
N GLU A 362 -28.13 -8.53 -6.34
CA GLU A 362 -28.47 -9.32 -5.15
C GLU A 362 -28.04 -8.66 -3.83
N LYS A 363 -27.08 -7.73 -3.86
CA LYS A 363 -26.58 -6.88 -2.75
C LYS A 363 -26.09 -7.60 -1.48
N LYS A 364 -26.29 -8.91 -1.33
CA LYS A 364 -25.94 -9.73 -0.16
C LYS A 364 -24.80 -10.70 -0.40
N SER A 365 -24.23 -10.70 -1.61
CA SER A 365 -23.16 -11.62 -1.97
C SER A 365 -21.80 -11.08 -1.53
N GLU A 366 -21.06 -11.86 -0.73
CA GLU A 366 -19.66 -11.57 -0.35
C GLU A 366 -18.76 -11.35 -1.58
N LYS A 367 -19.13 -11.96 -2.73
CA LYS A 367 -18.46 -11.78 -4.02
C LYS A 367 -18.40 -10.30 -4.43
N VAL A 368 -19.41 -9.49 -4.08
CA VAL A 368 -19.41 -8.04 -4.36
C VAL A 368 -18.21 -7.38 -3.68
N HIS A 369 -17.96 -7.69 -2.42
CA HIS A 369 -16.87 -7.09 -1.65
C HIS A 369 -15.50 -7.50 -2.21
N VAL A 370 -15.33 -8.77 -2.60
CA VAL A 370 -14.11 -9.26 -3.24
C VAL A 370 -13.85 -8.50 -4.55
N LEU A 371 -14.84 -8.45 -5.45
CA LEU A 371 -14.71 -7.80 -6.76
C LEU A 371 -14.43 -6.29 -6.63
N GLN A 372 -15.11 -5.61 -5.71
CA GLN A 372 -14.86 -4.19 -5.43
C GLN A 372 -13.48 -3.96 -4.84
N ALA A 373 -13.01 -4.81 -3.93
CA ALA A 373 -11.68 -4.71 -3.34
C ALA A 373 -10.58 -4.93 -4.39
N MET A 374 -10.76 -5.86 -5.33
CA MET A 374 -9.83 -6.06 -6.46
C MET A 374 -9.69 -4.79 -7.33
N GLN A 375 -10.80 -4.14 -7.67
CA GLN A 375 -10.79 -2.85 -8.39
C GLN A 375 -10.19 -1.72 -7.54
N GLY A 376 -10.43 -1.75 -6.23
CA GLY A 376 -9.81 -0.85 -5.26
C GLY A 376 -8.29 -0.94 -5.26
N ILE A 377 -7.74 -2.17 -5.22
CA ILE A 377 -6.30 -2.42 -5.32
C ILE A 377 -5.72 -1.88 -6.63
N GLU A 378 -6.34 -2.15 -7.78
CA GLU A 378 -5.85 -1.61 -9.06
C GLU A 378 -5.78 -0.08 -9.02
N LEU A 379 -6.82 0.57 -8.51
CA LEU A 379 -6.87 2.03 -8.40
C LEU A 379 -5.72 2.58 -7.54
N VAL A 380 -5.53 2.03 -6.33
CA VAL A 380 -4.49 2.53 -5.41
C VAL A 380 -3.08 2.18 -5.89
N MET A 381 -2.90 1.03 -6.54
CA MET A 381 -1.64 0.65 -7.19
C MET A 381 -1.29 1.63 -8.32
N LYS A 382 -2.25 1.98 -9.20
CA LYS A 382 -2.02 3.00 -10.25
C LYS A 382 -1.70 4.37 -9.65
N ARG A 383 -2.37 4.75 -8.54
CA ARG A 383 -2.05 5.98 -7.80
C ARG A 383 -0.64 5.98 -7.24
N PHE A 384 -0.16 4.86 -6.70
CA PHE A 384 1.22 4.72 -6.24
C PHE A 384 2.22 5.01 -7.34
N PHE A 385 2.11 4.35 -8.51
CA PHE A 385 3.07 4.59 -9.59
C PHE A 385 2.97 6.00 -10.19
N PHE A 386 1.77 6.58 -10.20
CA PHE A 386 1.61 7.98 -10.55
C PHE A 386 2.32 8.90 -9.55
N ALA A 387 2.11 8.71 -8.24
CA ALA A 387 2.75 9.48 -7.19
C ALA A 387 4.28 9.35 -7.26
N TYR A 388 4.79 8.12 -7.41
CA TYR A 388 6.22 7.85 -7.59
C TYR A 388 6.81 8.62 -8.79
N LYS A 389 6.12 8.63 -9.95
CA LYS A 389 6.55 9.42 -11.11
C LYS A 389 6.62 10.92 -10.78
N GLN A 390 5.66 11.45 -10.02
CA GLN A 390 5.69 12.84 -9.58
C GLN A 390 6.87 13.11 -8.64
N VAL A 391 7.13 12.23 -7.68
CA VAL A 391 8.31 12.31 -6.79
C VAL A 391 9.60 12.36 -7.59
N VAL A 392 9.79 11.46 -8.56
CA VAL A 392 10.97 11.48 -9.44
C VAL A 392 11.06 12.80 -10.21
N THR A 393 9.94 13.32 -10.71
CA THR A 393 9.90 14.60 -11.44
C THR A 393 10.34 15.77 -10.55
N VAL A 394 9.85 15.83 -9.32
CA VAL A 394 10.18 16.90 -8.35
C VAL A 394 11.64 16.81 -7.91
N MET A 395 12.14 15.61 -7.63
CA MET A 395 13.47 15.40 -7.07
C MET A 395 14.60 15.37 -8.11
N MET A 396 14.30 14.95 -9.34
CA MET A 396 15.31 14.69 -10.37
C MET A 396 15.06 15.45 -11.69
N GLY A 397 13.93 16.15 -11.82
CA GLY A 397 13.54 16.84 -13.04
C GLY A 397 12.81 15.96 -14.06
N THR A 398 12.26 16.59 -15.09
CA THR A 398 11.41 15.96 -16.12
C THR A 398 12.17 15.08 -17.11
N THR A 399 13.46 15.34 -17.32
CA THR A 399 14.33 14.52 -18.18
C THR A 399 14.54 13.12 -17.58
N GLU A 400 14.55 13.03 -16.25
CA GLU A 400 14.70 11.77 -15.51
C GLU A 400 13.37 11.03 -15.34
N SER A 401 12.24 11.74 -15.33
CA SER A 401 10.90 11.15 -15.11
C SER A 401 10.20 10.65 -16.38
N ASN A 402 10.77 10.89 -17.56
CA ASN A 402 10.30 10.38 -18.85
C ASN A 402 10.54 8.87 -19.04
N SER A 403 10.61 8.08 -17.97
CA SER A 403 10.59 6.61 -18.07
C SER A 403 9.24 6.17 -18.65
N GLU A 404 9.27 5.69 -19.89
CA GLU A 404 8.10 5.20 -20.62
C GLU A 404 7.36 4.09 -19.85
N SER A 405 8.11 3.26 -19.11
CA SER A 405 7.59 2.17 -18.29
C SER A 405 6.65 2.60 -17.16
N LEU A 406 6.97 3.67 -16.41
CA LEU A 406 6.06 4.19 -15.36
C LEU A 406 4.80 4.80 -15.96
N SER A 407 4.92 5.43 -17.12
CA SER A 407 3.78 6.05 -17.80
C SER A 407 2.79 5.00 -18.28
N GLN A 408 3.28 3.90 -18.85
CA GLN A 408 2.45 2.78 -19.29
C GLN A 408 1.60 2.21 -18.15
N ILE A 409 2.13 2.07 -16.94
CA ILE A 409 1.42 1.42 -15.82
C ILE A 409 0.11 2.09 -15.44
N PHE A 410 0.04 3.42 -15.45
CA PHE A 410 -1.18 4.15 -15.08
C PHE A 410 -2.03 4.56 -16.29
N PHE A 411 -1.45 4.59 -17.50
CA PHE A 411 -2.22 4.81 -18.75
C PHE A 411 -2.84 3.51 -19.29
N GLU A 412 -2.42 2.35 -18.80
CA GLU A 412 -3.05 1.08 -19.12
C GLU A 412 -4.56 1.12 -18.80
N PRO A 413 -5.42 0.58 -19.70
CA PRO A 413 -6.84 0.39 -19.43
C PRO A 413 -7.11 -0.36 -18.12
N THR A 414 -8.36 -0.28 -17.65
CA THR A 414 -8.82 -1.08 -16.49
C THR A 414 -8.49 -2.56 -16.69
N SER A 415 -7.99 -3.20 -15.64
CA SER A 415 -7.73 -4.65 -15.61
C SER A 415 -9.04 -5.43 -15.49
N PHE A 416 -10.15 -4.74 -15.21
CA PHE A 416 -11.47 -5.32 -14.94
C PHE A 416 -12.58 -4.75 -15.87
N PRO A 417 -12.42 -4.79 -17.20
CA PRO A 417 -13.35 -4.15 -18.12
C PRO A 417 -14.78 -4.71 -18.04
N SER A 418 -14.94 -6.03 -17.81
CA SER A 418 -16.26 -6.66 -17.69
C SER A 418 -17.00 -6.23 -16.41
N LEU A 419 -16.28 -5.99 -15.31
CA LEU A 419 -16.88 -5.48 -14.07
C LEU A 419 -17.33 -4.03 -14.21
N ASP A 420 -16.58 -3.23 -14.96
CA ASP A 420 -16.95 -1.84 -15.25
C ASP A 420 -18.14 -1.76 -16.21
N ALA A 421 -18.15 -2.59 -17.25
CA ALA A 421 -19.30 -2.73 -18.15
C ALA A 421 -20.56 -3.15 -17.39
N ALA A 422 -20.47 -4.11 -16.46
CA ALA A 422 -21.59 -4.57 -15.66
C ALA A 422 -22.25 -3.41 -14.88
N LYS A 423 -21.47 -2.46 -14.36
CA LYS A 423 -22.00 -1.26 -13.68
C LYS A 423 -22.72 -0.32 -14.65
N THR A 424 -22.20 -0.16 -15.87
CA THR A 424 -22.86 0.64 -16.92
C THR A 424 -24.22 0.05 -17.28
N PHE A 425 -24.29 -1.25 -17.54
CA PHE A 425 -25.57 -1.92 -17.85
C PHE A 425 -26.53 -1.97 -16.67
N LEU A 426 -26.01 -2.11 -15.44
CA LEU A 426 -26.80 -1.98 -14.22
C LEU A 426 -27.45 -0.59 -14.11
N GLY A 427 -26.71 0.47 -14.44
CA GLY A 427 -27.24 1.83 -14.50
C GLY A 427 -28.41 1.95 -15.48
N TYR A 428 -28.23 1.49 -16.72
CA TYR A 428 -29.29 1.49 -17.73
C TYR A 428 -30.51 0.66 -17.32
N TYR A 429 -30.30 -0.50 -16.68
CA TYR A 429 -31.39 -1.34 -16.20
C TYR A 429 -32.24 -0.61 -15.15
N LEU A 430 -31.60 0.04 -14.17
CA LEU A 430 -32.29 0.75 -13.10
C LEU A 430 -33.03 1.99 -13.62
N GLU A 431 -32.40 2.77 -14.51
CA GLU A 431 -33.03 3.94 -15.15
C GLU A 431 -34.29 3.55 -15.93
N ASN A 432 -34.24 2.42 -16.65
CA ASN A 432 -35.41 1.94 -17.41
C ASN A 432 -36.50 1.37 -16.50
N TYR A 433 -36.13 0.73 -15.39
CA TYR A 433 -37.08 0.16 -14.42
C TYR A 433 -37.84 1.24 -13.65
N GLU A 434 -37.18 2.33 -13.25
CA GLU A 434 -37.84 3.49 -12.62
C GLU A 434 -38.80 4.21 -13.58
N ASN A 435 -38.42 4.31 -14.86
CA ASN A 435 -39.28 4.86 -15.90
C ASN A 435 -40.51 3.98 -16.20
N THR A 436 -40.51 2.69 -15.82
CA THR A 436 -41.67 1.80 -16.00
C THR A 436 -42.68 1.87 -14.85
N ILE A 437 -42.31 2.43 -13.68
CA ILE A 437 -43.17 2.55 -12.50
C ILE A 437 -43.97 3.87 -12.50
N HIS A 438 -43.57 4.83 -13.35
CA HIS A 438 -44.21 6.15 -13.47
C HIS A 438 -45.21 6.28 -14.64
N TRP A 439 -45.64 5.16 -15.24
CA TRP A 439 -46.81 5.05 -16.13
C TRP A 439 -47.87 4.17 -15.48
#